data_AF-A0A962LER6-F1
#
_entry.id   AF-A0A962LER6-F1
#
_cell.length_a   1.000
_cell.length_b   1.000
_cell.length_c   1.000
_cell.angle_alpha   90.00
_cell.angle_beta   90.00
_cell.angle_gamma   90.00
#
_symmetry.space_group_name_H-M   'P 1'
#
loop_
_entity.id
_entity.type
_entity.pdbx_description
1 polymer ?
#
loop_
_entity_poly.entity_id
_entity_poly.type
_entity_poly.pdbx_seq_one_letter_code
_entity_poly.pdbx_strand_id
1 'polypeptide(L)'
;MILQTIGAIVSEHGLTILAILALIGLSGFFSGSETALTAASRARMHSLETNGDARAATVNTLIERKDRLIGALLIGNNLVNILASALATSVLLSIFGDSGVAVATLTMTLLLVIFAEVLPKSWAISTPDRFAMAVAGIVKAFVVVVGPLSSFVNWIVRHLMSLFGVTFASETSMLSAHEEI
;
A
#
# COMPACT_ATOMS: atom_id res chain seq x y z
N MET A 1 -11.76 34.41 -21.88
CA MET A 1 -10.53 33.72 -22.33
C MET A 1 -10.06 32.68 -21.30
N ILE A 2 -9.58 33.06 -20.11
CA ILE A 2 -9.10 32.11 -19.08
C ILE A 2 -10.17 31.09 -18.64
N LEU A 3 -11.40 31.53 -18.38
CA LEU A 3 -12.50 30.66 -17.96
C LEU A 3 -12.89 29.63 -19.06
N GLN A 4 -12.67 29.98 -20.32
CA GLN A 4 -12.99 29.16 -21.49
C GLN A 4 -11.90 28.10 -21.73
N THR A 5 -10.64 28.46 -21.51
CA THR A 5 -9.50 27.53 -21.51
C THR A 5 -9.58 26.52 -20.36
N ILE A 6 -9.94 26.96 -19.15
CA ILE A 6 -10.16 26.06 -18.01
C ILE A 6 -11.34 25.13 -18.29
N GLY A 7 -12.44 25.66 -18.83
CA GLY A 7 -13.60 24.85 -19.23
C GLY A 7 -13.25 23.76 -20.25
N ALA A 8 -12.42 24.08 -21.25
CA ALA A 8 -11.97 23.12 -22.25
C ALA A 8 -11.10 22.00 -21.62
N ILE A 9 -10.12 22.36 -20.79
CA ILE A 9 -9.25 21.39 -20.10
C ILE A 9 -10.08 20.47 -19.19
N VAL A 10 -11.03 21.00 -18.44
CA VAL A 10 -11.89 20.19 -17.57
C VAL A 10 -12.79 19.27 -18.38
N SER A 11 -13.30 19.73 -19.53
CA SER A 11 -14.12 18.88 -20.40
C SER A 11 -13.30 17.75 -21.07
N GLU A 12 -12.04 18.01 -21.39
CA GLU A 12 -11.17 17.05 -22.11
C GLU A 12 -10.46 16.08 -21.17
N HIS A 13 -10.07 16.53 -19.98
CA HIS A 13 -9.24 15.76 -19.04
C HIS A 13 -9.90 15.50 -17.68
N GLY A 14 -11.12 15.98 -17.45
CA GLY A 14 -11.80 15.88 -16.15
C GLY A 14 -11.92 14.45 -15.62
N LEU A 15 -12.24 13.50 -16.50
CA LEU A 15 -12.32 12.07 -16.12
C LEU A 15 -10.94 11.54 -15.67
N THR A 16 -9.88 11.89 -16.40
CA THR A 16 -8.50 11.48 -16.07
C THR A 16 -8.05 12.11 -14.76
N ILE A 17 -8.36 13.38 -14.52
CA ILE A 17 -8.06 14.07 -13.26
C ILE A 17 -8.79 13.38 -12.09
N LEU A 18 -10.08 13.05 -12.26
CA LEU A 18 -10.84 12.32 -11.26
C LEU A 18 -10.21 10.94 -10.99
N ALA A 19 -9.79 10.23 -12.04
CA ALA A 19 -9.10 8.95 -11.90
C ALA A 19 -7.78 9.11 -11.12
N ILE A 20 -6.98 10.14 -11.40
CA ILE A 20 -5.73 10.42 -10.66
C ILE A 20 -6.03 10.66 -9.17
N LEU A 21 -7.03 11.47 -8.85
CA LEU A 21 -7.41 11.74 -7.45
C LEU A 21 -7.89 10.47 -6.73
N ALA A 22 -8.69 9.64 -7.41
CA ALA A 22 -9.12 8.35 -6.88
C ALA A 22 -7.93 7.40 -6.65
N LEU A 23 -6.97 7.36 -7.56
CA LEU A 23 -5.75 6.58 -7.43
C LEU A 23 -4.89 7.06 -6.26
N ILE A 24 -4.69 8.38 -6.07
CA ILE A 24 -3.96 8.91 -4.91
C ILE A 24 -4.63 8.47 -3.60
N GLY A 25 -5.97 8.56 -3.52
CA GLY A 25 -6.71 8.07 -2.37
C GLY A 25 -6.54 6.57 -2.13
N LEU A 26 -6.57 5.76 -3.20
CA LEU A 26 -6.36 4.32 -3.13
C LEU A 26 -4.94 3.95 -2.69
N SER A 27 -3.93 4.69 -3.15
CA SER A 27 -2.55 4.52 -2.70
C SER A 27 -2.43 4.86 -1.20
N GLY A 28 -3.06 5.95 -0.76
CA GLY A 28 -3.13 6.30 0.66
C GLY A 28 -3.80 5.22 1.50
N PHE A 29 -4.86 4.57 0.98
CA PHE A 29 -5.45 3.40 1.62
C PHE A 29 -4.46 2.25 1.78
N PHE A 30 -3.71 1.87 0.74
CA PHE A 30 -2.74 0.78 0.82
C PHE A 30 -1.61 1.08 1.82
N SER A 31 -1.04 2.28 1.72
CA SER A 31 0.05 2.78 2.57
C SER A 31 -0.34 2.89 4.06
N GLY A 32 -1.54 3.42 4.34
CA GLY A 32 -2.11 3.48 5.69
C GLY A 32 -2.44 2.09 6.23
N SER A 33 -3.01 1.21 5.40
CA SER A 33 -3.34 -0.17 5.79
C SER A 33 -2.09 -0.98 6.14
N GLU A 34 -1.02 -0.85 5.37
CA GLU A 34 0.28 -1.48 5.66
C GLU A 34 0.80 -1.05 7.04
N THR A 35 0.80 0.26 7.31
CA THR A 35 1.29 0.80 8.58
C THR A 35 0.41 0.36 9.76
N ALA A 36 -0.91 0.41 9.61
CA ALA A 36 -1.83 -0.04 10.64
C ALA A 36 -1.67 -1.54 10.95
N LEU A 37 -1.64 -2.39 9.94
CA LEU A 37 -1.55 -3.84 10.10
C LEU A 37 -0.19 -4.30 10.62
N THR A 38 0.87 -3.55 10.32
CA THR A 38 2.22 -3.83 10.85
C THR A 38 2.43 -3.30 12.27
N ALA A 39 1.72 -2.25 12.67
CA ALA A 39 1.79 -1.66 14.00
C ALA A 39 0.72 -2.19 14.99
N ALA A 40 -0.28 -2.94 14.53
CA ALA A 40 -1.33 -3.48 15.37
C ALA A 40 -0.79 -4.45 16.45
N SER A 41 -1.35 -4.36 17.66
CA SER A 41 -0.94 -5.20 18.79
C SER A 41 -1.48 -6.62 18.66
N ARG A 42 -0.59 -7.59 18.44
CA ARG A 42 -0.94 -9.02 18.35
C ARG A 42 -1.70 -9.53 19.59
N ALA A 43 -1.23 -9.16 20.79
CA ALA A 43 -1.86 -9.57 22.04
C ALA A 43 -3.29 -9.03 22.17
N ARG A 44 -3.51 -7.77 21.78
CA ARG A 44 -4.85 -7.16 21.81
C ARG A 44 -5.77 -7.78 20.76
N MET A 45 -5.29 -7.99 19.54
CA MET A 45 -6.09 -8.62 18.48
C MET A 45 -6.48 -10.05 18.87
N HIS A 46 -5.57 -10.83 19.44
CA HIS A 46 -5.88 -12.16 19.96
C HIS A 46 -6.93 -12.12 21.08
N SER A 47 -6.81 -11.19 22.03
CA SER A 47 -7.82 -11.02 23.08
C SER A 47 -9.21 -10.67 22.50
N LEU A 48 -9.27 -9.76 21.53
CA LEU A 48 -10.52 -9.37 20.88
C LEU A 48 -11.14 -10.52 20.07
N GLU A 49 -10.32 -11.31 19.37
CA GLU A 49 -10.77 -12.51 18.65
C GLU A 49 -11.37 -13.54 19.60
N THR A 50 -10.71 -13.85 20.72
CA THR A 50 -11.23 -14.77 21.74
C THR A 50 -12.54 -14.27 22.35
N ASN A 51 -12.74 -12.96 22.39
CA ASN A 51 -13.99 -12.32 22.82
C ASN A 51 -15.06 -12.24 21.71
N GLY A 52 -14.81 -12.82 20.53
CA GLY A 52 -15.78 -12.95 19.44
C GLY A 52 -15.70 -11.87 18.34
N ASP A 53 -14.68 -11.01 18.33
CA ASP A 53 -14.54 -9.98 17.29
C ASP A 53 -14.00 -10.58 15.98
N ALA A 54 -14.87 -10.69 14.98
CA ALA A 54 -14.54 -11.24 13.66
C ALA A 54 -13.54 -10.36 12.85
N ARG A 55 -13.48 -9.05 13.11
CA ARG A 55 -12.49 -8.16 12.47
C ARG A 55 -11.12 -8.42 13.05
N ALA A 56 -11.01 -8.61 14.37
CA ALA A 56 -9.76 -9.00 15.02
C ALA A 56 -9.24 -10.34 14.51
N ALA A 57 -10.11 -11.34 14.34
CA ALA A 57 -9.76 -12.63 13.71
C ALA A 57 -9.21 -12.45 12.28
N THR A 58 -9.82 -11.54 11.51
CA THR A 58 -9.37 -11.20 10.15
C THR A 58 -8.00 -10.54 10.17
N VAL A 59 -7.74 -9.63 11.11
CA VAL A 59 -6.43 -9.01 11.31
C VAL A 59 -5.38 -10.07 11.66
N ASN A 60 -5.68 -11.00 12.57
CA ASN A 60 -4.77 -12.08 12.93
C ASN A 60 -4.43 -12.97 11.72
N THR A 61 -5.43 -13.37 10.93
CA THR A 61 -5.20 -14.14 9.68
C THR A 61 -4.26 -13.40 8.71
N LEU A 62 -4.41 -12.08 8.58
CA LEU A 62 -3.56 -11.26 7.71
C LEU A 62 -2.12 -11.19 8.24
N ILE A 63 -1.97 -10.97 9.55
CA ILE A 63 -0.68 -10.80 10.22
C ILE A 63 0.12 -12.12 10.27
N GLU A 64 -0.54 -13.27 10.35
CA GLU A 64 0.09 -14.60 10.26
C GLU A 64 0.84 -14.80 8.93
N ARG A 65 0.34 -14.22 7.83
CA ARG A 65 0.98 -14.30 6.51
C ARG A 65 1.61 -12.96 6.12
N LYS A 66 2.39 -12.38 7.03
CA LYS A 66 2.99 -11.04 6.91
C LYS A 66 3.73 -10.81 5.60
N ASP A 67 4.55 -11.75 5.15
CA ASP A 67 5.29 -11.64 3.86
C ASP A 67 4.34 -11.46 2.67
N ARG A 68 3.24 -12.22 2.64
CA ARG A 68 2.25 -12.15 1.57
C ARG A 68 1.42 -10.87 1.66
N LEU A 69 1.04 -10.48 2.88
CA LEU A 69 0.33 -9.24 3.17
C LEU A 69 1.12 -8.01 2.69
N ILE A 70 2.35 -7.84 3.19
CA ILE A 70 3.20 -6.68 2.89
C ILE A 70 3.48 -6.64 1.39
N GLY A 71 3.89 -7.76 0.79
CA GLY A 71 4.17 -7.81 -0.65
C GLY A 71 2.94 -7.46 -1.49
N ALA A 72 1.74 -7.90 -1.10
CA ALA A 72 0.52 -7.56 -1.84
C ALA A 72 0.20 -6.06 -1.74
N LEU A 73 0.22 -5.49 -0.52
CA LEU A 73 -0.03 -4.06 -0.30
C LEU A 73 1.00 -3.19 -1.04
N LEU A 74 2.28 -3.58 -1.02
CA LEU A 74 3.35 -2.89 -1.75
C LEU A 74 3.11 -2.92 -3.26
N ILE A 75 2.73 -4.07 -3.82
CA ILE A 75 2.38 -4.19 -5.25
C ILE A 75 1.20 -3.28 -5.60
N GLY A 76 0.14 -3.30 -4.80
CA GLY A 76 -1.04 -2.45 -4.99
C GLY A 76 -0.67 -0.97 -4.97
N ASN A 77 0.08 -0.55 -3.96
CA ASN A 77 0.54 0.83 -3.81
C ASN A 77 1.37 1.30 -5.01
N ASN A 78 2.37 0.50 -5.39
CA ASN A 78 3.27 0.84 -6.49
C ASN A 78 2.54 0.89 -7.83
N LEU A 79 1.64 -0.06 -8.10
CA LEU A 79 0.83 -0.06 -9.32
C LEU A 79 0.00 1.23 -9.41
N VAL A 80 -0.70 1.58 -8.34
CA VAL A 80 -1.55 2.77 -8.29
C VAL A 80 -0.73 4.05 -8.46
N ASN A 81 0.45 4.14 -7.84
CA ASN A 81 1.34 5.30 -7.96
C ASN A 81 1.90 5.47 -9.37
N ILE A 82 2.32 4.39 -10.00
CA ILE A 82 2.82 4.40 -11.38
C ILE A 82 1.70 4.81 -12.33
N LEU A 83 0.50 4.24 -12.18
CA LEU A 83 -0.65 4.59 -13.01
C LEU A 83 -1.06 6.05 -12.84
N ALA A 84 -1.16 6.55 -11.60
CA ALA A 84 -1.50 7.94 -11.33
C ALA A 84 -0.48 8.90 -11.94
N SER A 85 0.81 8.59 -11.78
CA SER A 85 1.90 9.41 -12.31
C SER A 85 1.94 9.40 -13.84
N ALA A 86 1.70 8.24 -14.47
CA ALA A 86 1.63 8.13 -15.93
C ALA A 86 0.45 8.93 -16.51
N LEU A 87 -0.73 8.84 -15.89
CA LEU A 87 -1.90 9.62 -16.31
C LEU A 87 -1.68 11.12 -16.11
N ALA A 88 -1.13 11.52 -14.96
CA ALA A 88 -0.80 12.92 -14.69
C ALA A 88 0.22 13.47 -15.69
N THR A 89 1.25 12.69 -16.02
CA THR A 89 2.25 13.05 -17.03
C THR A 89 1.59 13.21 -18.39
N SER A 90 0.69 12.30 -18.78
CA SER A 90 -0.04 12.41 -20.05
C SER A 90 -0.87 13.69 -20.15
N VAL A 91 -1.58 14.05 -19.06
CA VAL A 91 -2.38 15.29 -19.02
C VAL A 91 -1.50 16.54 -19.02
N LEU A 92 -0.37 16.51 -18.31
CA LEU A 92 0.49 17.69 -18.24
C LEU A 92 1.33 17.87 -19.51
N LEU A 93 1.65 16.80 -20.22
CA LEU A 93 2.24 16.86 -21.56
C LEU A 93 1.29 17.52 -22.57
N SER A 94 -0.01 17.20 -22.56
CA SER A 94 -0.97 17.84 -23.48
C SER A 94 -1.13 19.33 -23.23
N ILE A 95 -0.97 19.77 -21.96
CA ILE A 95 -1.15 21.17 -21.55
C ILE A 95 0.14 21.98 -21.71
N PHE A 96 1.29 21.43 -21.32
CA PHE A 96 2.56 22.15 -21.18
C PHE A 96 3.65 21.74 -22.18
N GLY A 97 3.37 20.80 -23.09
CA GLY A 97 4.37 20.20 -23.98
C GLY A 97 5.45 19.46 -23.20
N ASP A 98 6.69 19.45 -23.69
CA ASP A 98 7.80 18.69 -23.07
C ASP A 98 8.08 19.09 -21.61
N SER A 99 7.84 20.36 -21.25
CA SER A 99 7.94 20.86 -19.87
C SER A 99 6.94 20.18 -18.92
N GLY A 100 5.87 19.59 -19.46
CA GLY A 100 4.85 18.86 -18.72
C GLY A 100 5.39 17.68 -17.91
N VAL A 101 6.47 17.03 -18.37
CA VAL A 101 7.13 15.94 -17.62
C VAL A 101 7.72 16.46 -16.30
N ALA A 102 8.40 17.59 -16.32
CA ALA A 102 9.01 18.19 -15.14
C ALA A 102 7.94 18.65 -14.14
N VAL A 103 6.88 19.29 -14.66
CA VAL A 103 5.72 19.70 -13.84
C VAL A 103 5.05 18.49 -13.21
N ALA A 104 4.78 17.44 -13.99
CA ALA A 104 4.16 16.21 -13.49
C ALA A 104 5.00 15.54 -12.42
N THR A 105 6.30 15.44 -12.64
CA THR A 105 7.22 14.80 -11.69
C THR A 105 7.21 15.53 -10.35
N LEU A 106 7.35 16.87 -10.35
CA LEU A 106 7.34 17.66 -9.12
C LEU A 106 5.98 17.62 -8.42
N THR A 107 4.89 17.82 -9.17
CA THR A 107 3.53 17.83 -8.59
C THR A 107 3.16 16.45 -8.04
N MET A 108 3.36 15.38 -8.80
CA MET A 108 3.02 14.02 -8.35
C MET A 108 3.90 13.58 -7.18
N THR A 109 5.18 13.94 -7.15
CA THR A 109 6.04 13.64 -5.99
C THR A 109 5.47 14.26 -4.72
N LEU A 110 5.12 15.56 -4.75
CA LEU A 110 4.53 16.23 -3.60
C LEU A 110 3.18 15.63 -3.21
N LEU A 111 2.30 15.40 -4.19
CA LEU A 111 0.97 14.84 -3.93
C LEU A 111 1.06 13.44 -3.33
N LEU A 112 1.90 12.56 -3.89
CA LEU A 112 2.04 11.19 -3.40
C LEU A 112 2.70 11.17 -2.01
N VAL A 113 3.79 11.92 -1.81
CA VAL A 113 4.45 12.00 -0.50
C VAL A 113 3.47 12.49 0.57
N ILE A 114 2.69 13.54 0.29
CA ILE A 114 1.77 14.08 1.29
C ILE A 114 0.57 13.16 1.48
N PHE A 115 -0.19 12.89 0.41
CA PHE A 115 -1.53 12.29 0.51
C PHE A 115 -1.54 10.77 0.43
N ALA A 116 -0.52 10.16 -0.18
CA ALA A 116 -0.43 8.71 -0.32
C ALA A 116 0.57 8.08 0.65
N GLU A 117 1.58 8.82 1.14
CA GLU A 117 2.61 8.26 2.02
C GLU A 117 2.55 8.81 3.44
N VAL A 118 2.93 10.07 3.66
CA VAL A 118 3.16 10.63 4.99
C VAL A 118 1.85 10.77 5.77
N LEU A 119 0.82 11.39 5.19
CA LEU A 119 -0.45 11.62 5.89
C LEU A 119 -1.15 10.31 6.27
N PRO A 120 -1.38 9.35 5.34
CA PRO A 120 -2.07 8.11 5.68
C PRO A 120 -1.32 7.27 6.72
N LYS A 121 0.01 7.18 6.60
CA LYS A 121 0.83 6.44 7.57
C LYS A 121 0.82 7.10 8.95
N SER A 122 0.94 8.42 9.00
CA SER A 122 0.89 9.18 10.26
C SER A 122 -0.47 9.03 10.96
N TRP A 123 -1.55 8.99 10.18
CA TRP A 123 -2.87 8.74 10.76
C TRP A 123 -3.02 7.30 11.23
N ALA A 124 -2.60 6.32 10.42
CA ALA A 124 -2.65 4.90 10.75
C ALA A 124 -1.88 4.57 12.05
N ILE A 125 -0.69 5.14 12.25
CA ILE A 125 0.14 4.85 13.42
C ILE A 125 -0.41 5.44 14.73
N SER A 126 -1.28 6.45 14.65
CA SER A 126 -1.91 7.04 15.83
C SER A 126 -2.95 6.12 16.49
N THR A 127 -3.62 5.27 15.70
CA THR A 127 -4.67 4.36 16.16
C THR A 127 -4.64 3.02 15.39
N PRO A 128 -3.50 2.29 15.45
CA PRO A 128 -3.21 1.20 14.53
C PRO A 128 -4.22 0.05 14.64
N ASP A 129 -4.58 -0.35 15.86
CA ASP A 129 -5.55 -1.43 16.09
C ASP A 129 -6.91 -1.12 15.45
N ARG A 130 -7.43 0.09 15.66
CA ARG A 130 -8.74 0.50 15.14
C ARG A 130 -8.71 0.61 13.62
N PHE A 131 -7.65 1.17 13.07
CA PHE A 131 -7.47 1.29 11.62
C PHE A 131 -7.35 -0.11 10.98
N ALA A 132 -6.51 -0.98 11.54
CA ALA A 132 -6.31 -2.35 11.08
C ALA A 132 -7.64 -3.12 11.04
N MET A 133 -8.42 -3.09 12.13
CA MET A 133 -9.74 -3.73 12.17
C MET A 133 -10.72 -3.13 11.15
N ALA A 134 -10.66 -1.82 10.89
CA ALA A 134 -11.53 -1.17 9.91
C ALA A 134 -11.24 -1.60 8.47
N VAL A 135 -9.96 -1.79 8.12
CA VAL A 135 -9.54 -2.16 6.75
C VAL A 135 -9.41 -3.66 6.52
N ALA A 136 -9.39 -4.48 7.58
CA ALA A 136 -9.07 -5.91 7.54
C ALA A 136 -9.82 -6.70 6.47
N GLY A 137 -11.14 -6.49 6.34
CA GLY A 137 -11.96 -7.21 5.36
C GLY A 137 -11.57 -6.90 3.92
N ILE A 138 -11.40 -5.62 3.59
CA ILE A 138 -11.03 -5.16 2.24
C ILE A 138 -9.60 -5.63 1.92
N VAL A 139 -8.67 -5.47 2.86
CA VAL A 139 -7.29 -5.92 2.69
C VAL A 139 -7.21 -7.43 2.51
N LYS A 140 -7.99 -8.22 3.26
CA LYS A 140 -8.05 -9.68 3.08
C LYS A 140 -8.51 -10.05 1.69
N ALA A 141 -9.59 -9.45 1.18
CA ALA A 141 -10.04 -9.70 -0.19
C ALA A 141 -8.94 -9.38 -1.21
N PHE A 142 -8.28 -8.24 -1.06
CA PHE A 142 -7.18 -7.83 -1.94
C PHE A 142 -5.98 -8.79 -1.87
N VAL A 143 -5.56 -9.22 -0.68
CA VAL A 143 -4.46 -10.18 -0.47
C VAL A 143 -4.80 -11.58 -0.99
N VAL A 144 -6.07 -11.96 -1.00
CA VAL A 144 -6.49 -13.22 -1.64
C VAL A 144 -6.22 -13.16 -3.14
N VAL A 145 -6.56 -12.05 -3.80
CA VAL A 145 -6.41 -11.84 -5.25
C VAL A 145 -4.95 -11.59 -5.66
N VAL A 146 -4.26 -10.66 -5.01
CA VAL A 146 -2.90 -10.22 -5.39
C VAL A 146 -1.81 -11.06 -4.70
N GLY A 147 -2.17 -11.75 -3.62
CA GLY A 147 -1.22 -12.54 -2.84
C GLY A 147 -0.46 -13.64 -3.61
N PRO A 148 -1.02 -14.34 -4.62
CA PRO A 148 -0.23 -15.27 -5.44
C PRO A 148 0.90 -14.57 -6.19
N LEU A 149 0.65 -13.36 -6.71
CA LEU A 149 1.66 -12.54 -7.37
C LEU A 149 2.73 -12.07 -6.36
N SER A 150 2.32 -11.64 -5.16
CA SER A 150 3.21 -11.32 -4.06
C SER A 150 4.14 -12.50 -3.69
N SER A 151 3.58 -13.72 -3.58
CA SER A 151 4.37 -14.93 -3.34
C SER A 151 5.37 -15.23 -4.45
N PHE A 152 5.00 -15.00 -5.71
CA PHE A 152 5.91 -15.15 -6.85
C PHE A 152 7.05 -14.13 -6.82
N VAL A 153 6.75 -12.85 -6.55
CA VAL A 153 7.77 -11.81 -6.38
C VAL A 153 8.71 -12.17 -5.22
N ASN A 154 8.19 -12.63 -4.09
CA ASN A 154 9.01 -13.08 -2.96
C ASN A 154 9.91 -14.27 -3.32
N TRP A 155 9.45 -15.18 -4.18
CA TRP A 155 10.29 -16.27 -4.70
C TRP A 155 11.45 -15.73 -5.54
N ILE A 156 11.21 -14.77 -6.43
CA ILE A 156 12.27 -14.11 -7.21
C ILE A 156 13.28 -13.43 -6.27
N VAL A 157 12.80 -12.66 -5.29
CA VAL A 157 13.67 -11.97 -4.33
C VAL A 157 14.53 -12.95 -3.54
N ARG A 158 13.95 -14.05 -3.03
CA ARG A 158 14.70 -15.10 -2.32
C ARG A 158 15.75 -15.76 -3.21
N HIS A 159 15.43 -16.00 -4.48
CA HIS A 159 16.39 -16.56 -5.43
C HIS A 159 17.55 -15.59 -5.71
N LEU A 160 17.26 -14.31 -5.94
CA LEU A 160 18.29 -13.29 -6.11
C LEU A 160 19.17 -13.14 -4.87
N MET A 161 18.58 -13.16 -3.67
CA MET A 161 19.34 -13.08 -2.42
C MET A 161 20.23 -14.30 -2.17
N SER A 162 19.81 -15.48 -2.64
CA SER A 162 20.64 -16.69 -2.57
C SER A 162 21.93 -16.57 -3.39
N LEU A 163 21.94 -15.78 -4.47
CA LEU A 163 23.14 -15.49 -5.25
C LEU A 163 24.17 -14.66 -4.47
N PHE A 164 23.72 -13.91 -3.46
CA PHE A 164 24.56 -13.11 -2.56
C PHE A 164 24.86 -13.80 -1.23
N GLY A 165 24.50 -15.09 -1.08
CA GLY A 165 24.79 -15.88 0.13
C GLY A 165 23.90 -15.57 1.34
N VAL A 166 22.82 -14.80 1.18
CA VAL A 166 21.88 -14.50 2.27
C VAL A 166 20.81 -15.60 2.34
N THR A 167 20.95 -16.50 3.32
CA THR A 167 19.92 -17.52 3.61
C THR A 167 19.01 -17.00 4.71
N PHE A 168 17.72 -16.80 4.41
CA PHE A 168 16.72 -16.50 5.44
C PHE A 168 16.57 -17.71 6.34
N ALA A 169 17.10 -17.63 7.56
CA ALA A 169 16.83 -18.62 8.60
C ALA A 169 15.32 -18.65 8.85
N SER A 170 14.70 -19.79 8.57
CA SER A 170 13.32 -20.08 8.96
C SER A 170 13.17 -19.92 10.47
N GLU A 171 12.10 -19.26 10.90
CA GLU A 171 11.65 -18.93 12.28
C GLU A 171 11.60 -20.12 13.28
N THR A 172 12.10 -21.30 12.93
CA THR A 172 12.15 -22.49 13.77
C THR A 172 13.30 -22.46 14.80
N SER A 173 14.23 -21.50 14.71
CA SER A 173 15.40 -21.46 15.61
C SER A 173 15.16 -20.80 16.98
N MET A 174 13.98 -20.24 17.25
CA MET A 174 13.70 -19.61 18.56
C MET A 174 13.06 -20.53 19.61
N LEU A 175 12.65 -21.75 19.23
CA LEU A 175 12.11 -22.74 20.18
C LEU A 175 13.17 -23.69 20.77
N SER A 176 14.41 -23.69 20.25
CA SER A 176 15.49 -24.55 20.75
C SER A 176 16.26 -23.96 21.95
N ALA A 177 16.04 -22.68 22.29
CA ALA A 177 16.80 -21.99 23.33
C ALA A 177 16.14 -22.05 24.73
N HIS A 178 15.07 -22.83 24.90
CA HIS A 178 14.40 -23.02 26.19
C HIS A 178 14.50 -24.45 26.73
N GLU A 179 15.39 -25.27 26.15
CA GLU A 179 15.69 -26.63 26.62
C GLU A 179 17.11 -26.77 27.22
N GLU A 180 17.85 -25.66 27.31
CA GLU A 180 19.06 -25.57 28.14
C GLU A 180 18.84 -24.52 29.24
N ILE A 181 18.47 -25.01 30.42
CA ILE A 181 18.78 -24.58 31.81
C ILE A 181 17.59 -24.90 32.72
#